data_AF-A0A9K3E791-F1
#
_entry.id   AF-A0A9K3E791-F1
#
_cell.length_a   1.000
_cell.length_b   1.000
_cell.length_c   1.000
_cell.angle_alpha   90.00
_cell.angle_beta   90.00
_cell.angle_gamma   90.00
#
_symmetry.space_group_name_H-M   'P 1'
#
loop_
_entity.id
_entity.type
_entity.pdbx_description
1 polymer ?
#
loop_
_entity_poly.entity_id
_entity_poly.type
_entity_poly.pdbx_seq_one_letter_code
_entity_poly.pdbx_strand_id
1 'polypeptide(L)'
;MPPKRVSQVKPEDPPEPLEVRVLKRRIPYFKNKEKMIDLCYLLVDIHGNAIEAMADVTKAEYFDSLINVQHCYTVDKYVSSPQGQYMPSVPHIASLKIGKRATFTPLLDKDIPTYYYNFATYDDLAPRMKPPKLLIGKI
;
A
#
# COMPACT_ATOMS: atom_id res chain seq x y z
N MET A 1 -8.15 21.86 -1.65
CA MET A 1 -8.63 21.04 -0.53
C MET A 1 -7.41 20.47 0.18
N PRO A 2 -7.43 20.30 1.51
CA PRO A 2 -6.35 19.61 2.20
C PRO A 2 -6.22 18.16 1.71
N PRO A 3 -5.03 17.56 1.73
CA PRO A 3 -4.84 16.16 1.36
C PRO A 3 -5.62 15.25 2.31
N LYS A 4 -6.17 14.17 1.76
CA LYS A 4 -6.91 13.17 2.54
C LYS A 4 -5.94 12.37 3.41
N ARG A 5 -6.39 11.99 4.61
CA ARG A 5 -5.60 11.12 5.49
C ARG A 5 -5.70 9.67 5.03
N VAL A 6 -4.62 8.91 5.17
CA VAL A 6 -4.62 7.50 4.79
C VAL A 6 -5.70 6.73 5.54
N SER A 7 -5.84 6.95 6.85
CA SER A 7 -6.86 6.30 7.70
C SER A 7 -8.32 6.59 7.30
N GLN A 8 -8.55 7.61 6.46
CA GLN A 8 -9.88 7.97 5.98
C GLN A 8 -10.21 7.36 4.62
N VAL A 9 -9.25 6.71 3.97
CA VAL A 9 -9.45 6.08 2.66
C VAL A 9 -10.35 4.85 2.83
N LYS A 10 -11.49 4.86 2.16
CA LYS A 10 -12.38 3.71 2.03
C LYS A 10 -12.29 3.11 0.62
N PRO A 11 -12.64 1.84 0.44
CA PRO A 11 -12.81 1.26 -0.89
C PRO A 11 -13.79 2.10 -1.72
N GLU A 12 -13.50 2.25 -3.01
CA GLU A 12 -14.36 2.93 -4.00
C GLU A 12 -14.53 4.45 -3.77
N ASP A 13 -13.84 5.03 -2.78
CA ASP A 13 -13.72 6.48 -2.62
C ASP A 13 -13.12 7.12 -3.89
N PRO A 14 -13.55 8.34 -4.23
CA PRO A 14 -12.88 9.13 -5.26
C PRO A 14 -11.39 9.33 -4.90
N PRO A 15 -10.51 9.46 -5.89
CA PRO A 15 -9.07 9.60 -5.66
C PRO A 15 -8.73 11.01 -5.21
N GLU A 16 -9.02 11.32 -3.95
CA GLU A 16 -8.55 12.55 -3.32
C GLU A 16 -7.03 12.47 -3.09
N PRO A 17 -6.27 13.57 -3.28
CA PRO A 17 -4.82 13.54 -3.12
C PRO A 17 -4.37 13.08 -1.73
N LEU A 18 -3.36 12.20 -1.69
CA LEU A 18 -2.71 11.70 -0.47
C LEU A 18 -1.27 12.19 -0.41
N GLU A 19 -0.84 12.75 0.71
CA GLU A 19 0.57 13.06 0.96
C GLU A 19 1.22 11.91 1.74
N VAL A 20 2.17 11.21 1.11
CA VAL A 20 2.75 9.99 1.66
C VAL A 20 4.24 9.84 1.37
N ARG A 21 4.94 9.06 2.21
CA ARG A 21 6.26 8.52 1.90
C ARG A 21 6.14 7.08 1.41
N VAL A 22 6.91 6.73 0.38
CA VAL A 22 7.03 5.36 -0.11
C VAL A 22 8.06 4.63 0.76
N LEU A 23 7.62 3.75 1.66
CA LEU A 23 8.52 3.07 2.60
C LEU A 23 9.23 1.87 1.99
N LYS A 24 8.51 1.10 1.16
CA LYS A 24 8.99 -0.18 0.64
C LYS A 24 8.36 -0.49 -0.70
N ARG A 25 9.14 -1.12 -1.57
CA ARG A 25 8.71 -1.76 -2.81
C ARG A 25 8.88 -3.27 -2.66
N ARG A 26 7.93 -4.06 -3.13
CA ARG A 26 8.00 -5.53 -3.11
C ARG A 26 7.28 -6.14 -4.32
N ILE A 27 7.79 -7.27 -4.81
CA ILE A 27 7.09 -8.16 -5.72
C ILE A 27 6.84 -9.45 -4.91
N PRO A 28 5.59 -9.74 -4.48
CA PRO A 28 5.30 -10.90 -3.66
C PRO A 28 5.56 -12.19 -4.42
N TYR A 29 6.26 -13.14 -3.80
CA TYR A 29 6.57 -14.43 -4.43
C TYR A 29 5.38 -15.38 -4.38
N PHE A 30 5.00 -15.96 -5.52
CA PHE A 30 4.03 -17.05 -5.60
C PHE A 30 4.68 -18.31 -6.19
N LYS A 31 4.43 -19.47 -5.57
CA LYS A 31 4.90 -20.77 -6.10
C LYS A 31 4.31 -21.09 -7.47
N ASN A 32 3.10 -20.61 -7.77
CA ASN A 32 2.44 -20.87 -9.04
C ASN A 32 2.56 -19.64 -9.95
N LYS A 33 3.42 -19.74 -10.98
CA LYS A 33 3.83 -18.62 -11.86
C LYS A 33 2.74 -18.17 -12.84
N GLU A 34 1.60 -18.86 -12.91
CA GLU A 34 0.50 -18.52 -13.83
C GLU A 34 -0.30 -17.29 -13.41
N LYS A 35 -0.26 -16.90 -12.14
CA LYS A 35 -0.87 -15.64 -11.70
C LYS A 35 0.13 -14.50 -11.89
N MET A 36 -0.24 -13.52 -12.72
CA MET A 36 0.47 -12.24 -12.74
C MET A 36 0.50 -11.67 -11.33
N ILE A 37 1.70 -11.32 -10.90
CA ILE A 37 2.00 -10.84 -9.56
C ILE A 37 1.90 -9.32 -9.61
N ASP A 38 1.25 -8.67 -8.66
CA ASP A 38 1.26 -7.21 -8.59
C ASP A 38 2.57 -6.69 -7.98
N LEU A 39 3.10 -5.59 -8.51
CA LEU A 39 4.12 -4.79 -7.86
C LEU A 39 3.46 -4.01 -6.71
N CYS A 40 3.94 -4.19 -5.49
CA CYS A 40 3.36 -3.54 -4.31
C CYS A 40 4.28 -2.48 -3.71
N TYR A 41 3.68 -1.40 -3.25
CA TYR A 41 4.31 -0.33 -2.50
C TYR A 41 3.64 -0.18 -1.14
N LEU A 42 4.44 0.09 -0.11
CA LEU A 42 3.96 0.49 1.21
C LEU A 42 4.08 2.00 1.33
N LEU A 43 2.96 2.68 1.57
CA LEU A 43 2.87 4.13 1.70
C LEU A 43 2.52 4.49 3.14
N VAL A 44 3.07 5.58 3.69
CA VAL A 44 2.73 6.09 5.02
C VAL A 44 2.45 7.59 4.97
N ASP A 45 1.42 8.06 5.66
CA ASP A 45 1.14 9.49 5.81
C ASP A 45 1.86 10.11 7.01
N ILE A 46 1.73 11.44 7.17
CA ILE A 46 2.30 12.19 8.30
C ILE A 46 1.79 11.73 9.67
N HIS A 47 0.66 11.03 9.72
CA HIS A 47 0.06 10.53 10.95
C HIS A 47 0.52 9.11 11.28
N GLY A 48 1.43 8.52 10.50
CA GLY A 48 1.91 7.15 10.69
C GLY A 48 0.93 6.07 10.25
N ASN A 49 -0.15 6.43 9.54
CA ASN A 49 -1.08 5.46 8.97
C ASN A 49 -0.55 4.99 7.64
N ALA A 50 -0.55 3.67 7.43
CA ALA A 50 -0.01 3.06 6.22
C ALA A 50 -1.08 2.38 5.37
N ILE A 51 -0.87 2.42 4.06
CA ILE A 51 -1.72 1.78 3.04
C ILE A 51 -0.83 1.14 1.97
N GLU A 52 -1.33 0.06 1.36
CA GLU A 52 -0.65 -0.58 0.24
C GLU A 52 -1.16 -0.04 -1.09
N ALA A 53 -0.23 0.19 -2.02
CA ALA A 53 -0.53 0.45 -3.42
C ALA A 53 -0.05 -0.70 -4.31
N MET A 54 -0.85 -1.07 -5.30
CA MET A 54 -0.63 -2.20 -6.20
C MET A 54 -0.58 -1.70 -7.64
N ALA A 55 0.39 -2.20 -8.40
CA ALA A 55 0.63 -1.85 -9.79
C ALA A 55 0.90 -3.11 -10.61
N ASP A 56 0.69 -3.04 -11.93
CA ASP A 56 1.04 -4.14 -12.83
C ASP A 56 2.57 -4.33 -12.88
N VAL A 57 3.06 -5.53 -12.52
CA VAL A 57 4.50 -5.85 -12.50
C VAL A 57 5.13 -5.76 -13.89
N THR A 58 4.37 -5.94 -14.98
CA THR A 58 4.91 -5.77 -16.34
C THR A 58 5.26 -4.32 -16.66
N LYS A 59 4.87 -3.38 -15.80
CA LYS A 59 5.21 -1.96 -15.87
C LYS A 59 6.17 -1.54 -14.76
N ALA A 60 6.90 -2.49 -14.16
CA ALA A 60 7.85 -2.20 -13.09
C ALA A 60 8.85 -1.10 -13.48
N GLU A 61 9.47 -1.17 -14.65
CA GLU A 61 10.43 -0.14 -15.10
C GLU A 61 9.79 1.26 -15.19
N TYR A 62 8.55 1.36 -15.66
CA TYR A 62 7.81 2.62 -15.70
C TYR A 62 7.62 3.18 -14.28
N PHE A 63 7.13 2.37 -13.35
CA PHE A 63 6.92 2.82 -11.98
C PHE A 63 8.23 3.08 -11.23
N ASP A 64 9.30 2.34 -11.52
CA ASP A 64 10.62 2.53 -10.92
C ASP A 64 11.26 3.85 -11.36
N SER A 65 10.94 4.34 -12.56
CA SER A 65 11.35 5.70 -13.00
C SER A 65 10.55 6.83 -12.36
N LEU A 66 9.37 6.53 -11.80
CA LEU A 66 8.44 7.53 -11.25
C LEU A 66 8.48 7.57 -9.72
N ILE A 67 8.69 6.42 -9.07
CA ILE A 67 8.49 6.21 -7.64
C ILE A 67 9.78 5.72 -7.00
N ASN A 68 10.39 6.59 -6.20
CA ASN A 68 11.59 6.27 -5.44
C ASN A 68 11.21 5.93 -3.98
N VAL A 69 11.78 4.85 -3.48
CA VAL A 69 11.66 4.48 -2.06
C VAL A 69 12.28 5.57 -1.18
N GLN A 70 11.71 5.75 0.01
CA GLN A 70 11.96 6.80 1.01
C GLN A 70 11.67 8.24 0.58
N HIS A 71 11.16 8.47 -0.64
CA HIS A 71 10.74 9.80 -1.06
C HIS A 71 9.26 10.05 -0.73
N CYS A 72 8.93 11.33 -0.55
CA CYS A 72 7.58 11.80 -0.27
C CYS A 72 6.91 12.29 -1.56
N TYR A 73 5.62 12.03 -1.68
CA TYR A 73 4.82 12.37 -2.85
C TYR A 73 3.43 12.83 -2.45
N THR A 74 2.87 13.72 -3.26
CA THR A 74 1.42 13.83 -3.41
C THR A 74 0.97 12.80 -4.46
N VAL A 75 0.17 11.84 -4.03
CA VAL A 75 -0.36 10.75 -4.85
C VAL A 75 -1.81 11.04 -5.19
N ASP A 76 -2.16 10.99 -6.47
CA ASP A 76 -3.50 11.30 -6.98
C ASP A 76 -3.85 10.38 -8.17
N LYS A 77 -5.11 10.36 -8.60
CA LYS A 77 -5.64 9.58 -9.73
C LYS A 77 -5.41 8.07 -9.60
N TYR A 78 -5.35 7.59 -8.36
CA TYR A 78 -5.38 6.18 -8.03
C TYR A 78 -6.81 5.63 -8.09
N VAL A 79 -6.98 4.33 -7.86
CA VAL A 79 -8.31 3.74 -7.57
C VAL A 79 -8.24 3.10 -6.19
N SER A 80 -9.14 3.46 -5.29
CA SER A 80 -9.26 2.78 -4.00
C SER A 80 -10.08 1.50 -4.19
N SER A 81 -9.60 0.39 -3.64
CA SER A 81 -10.28 -0.90 -3.70
C SER A 81 -10.27 -1.60 -2.35
N PRO A 82 -11.15 -2.59 -2.09
CA PRO A 82 -11.06 -3.38 -0.87
C PRO A 82 -9.68 -4.04 -0.75
N GLN A 83 -9.11 -4.02 0.45
CA GLN A 83 -7.83 -4.70 0.68
C GLN A 83 -7.97 -6.19 0.38
N GLY A 84 -7.01 -6.74 -0.38
CA GLY A 84 -6.97 -8.16 -0.68
C GLY A 84 -6.86 -9.00 0.60
N GLN A 85 -7.57 -10.13 0.65
CA GLN A 85 -7.51 -11.05 1.80
C GLN A 85 -6.20 -11.83 1.91
N TYR A 86 -5.33 -11.75 0.89
CA TYR A 86 -4.10 -12.52 0.82
C TYR A 86 -2.89 -11.69 1.29
N MET A 87 -2.32 -12.06 2.44
CA MET A 87 -1.08 -11.51 3.01
C MET A 87 -0.97 -9.97 2.98
N PRO A 88 -1.95 -9.25 3.56
CA PRO A 88 -1.85 -7.80 3.70
C PRO A 88 -0.63 -7.43 4.57
N SER A 89 0.14 -6.42 4.16
CA SER A 89 1.27 -5.93 4.99
C SER A 89 0.82 -5.02 6.12
N VAL A 90 -0.37 -4.44 5.98
CA VAL A 90 -0.93 -3.43 6.88
C VAL A 90 -2.41 -3.74 7.13
N PRO A 91 -2.93 -3.51 8.34
CA PRO A 91 -4.34 -3.72 8.65
C PRO A 91 -5.19 -2.53 8.18
N HIS A 92 -5.33 -2.34 6.87
CA HIS A 92 -6.09 -1.23 6.29
C HIS A 92 -7.27 -1.74 5.46
N ILE A 93 -8.47 -1.18 5.60
CA ILE A 93 -9.67 -1.71 4.91
C ILE A 93 -9.61 -1.60 3.37
N ALA A 94 -8.78 -0.69 2.88
CA ALA A 94 -8.58 -0.41 1.46
C ALA A 94 -7.12 -0.61 1.03
N SER A 95 -6.93 -0.87 -0.26
CA SER A 95 -5.66 -0.74 -0.98
C SER A 95 -5.83 0.22 -2.15
N LEU A 96 -4.72 0.79 -2.63
CA LEU A 96 -4.70 1.60 -3.83
C LEU A 96 -4.31 0.75 -5.03
N LYS A 97 -4.97 0.93 -6.17
CA LYS A 97 -4.51 0.46 -7.47
C LYS A 97 -3.96 1.66 -8.23
N ILE A 98 -2.72 1.56 -8.67
CA ILE A 98 -2.02 2.60 -9.43
C ILE A 98 -1.78 2.11 -10.86
N GLY A 99 -2.35 2.84 -11.82
CA GLY A 99 -2.10 2.65 -13.25
C GLY A 99 -1.32 3.83 -13.81
N LYS A 100 -1.13 3.88 -15.12
CA LYS A 100 -0.43 4.98 -15.82
C LYS A 100 -1.03 6.37 -15.63
N ARG A 101 -2.28 6.46 -15.16
CA ARG A 101 -2.96 7.73 -14.87
C ARG A 101 -2.69 8.26 -13.47
N ALA A 102 -2.23 7.39 -12.55
CA ALA A 102 -1.86 7.79 -11.21
C ALA A 102 -0.66 8.74 -11.27
N THR A 103 -0.68 9.78 -10.46
CA THR A 103 0.39 10.78 -10.41
C THR A 103 1.12 10.71 -9.09
N PHE A 104 2.44 10.84 -9.14
CA PHE A 104 3.33 10.91 -7.99
C PHE A 104 4.13 12.20 -8.11
N THR A 105 3.57 13.30 -7.58
CA THR A 105 4.24 14.60 -7.61
C THR A 105 5.16 14.70 -6.39
N PRO A 106 6.47 14.94 -6.56
CA PRO A 106 7.40 15.04 -5.43
C PRO A 106 6.93 16.06 -4.39
N LEU A 107 7.04 15.69 -3.12
CA LEU A 107 6.69 16.52 -1.97
C LEU A 107 7.94 16.74 -1.12
N LEU A 108 8.42 17.97 -1.05
CA LEU A 108 9.61 18.35 -0.29
C LEU A 108 9.22 18.81 1.13
N ASP A 109 10.17 18.73 2.06
CA ASP A 109 10.11 19.38 3.39
C ASP A 109 8.94 18.97 4.29
N LYS A 110 8.59 17.67 4.29
CA LYS A 110 7.57 17.10 5.18
C LYS A 110 8.16 16.06 6.12
N ASP A 111 7.88 16.20 7.41
CA ASP A 111 8.18 15.24 8.47
C ASP A 111 7.24 14.03 8.45
N ILE A 112 7.08 13.41 7.28
CA ILE A 112 6.43 12.11 7.17
C ILE A 112 7.40 11.06 7.76
N PRO A 113 6.92 10.05 8.53
CA PRO A 113 7.79 9.01 9.10
C PRO A 113 8.58 8.19 8.06
N THR A 114 9.79 7.77 8.40
CA THR A 114 10.65 6.87 7.58
C THR A 114 10.33 5.39 7.76
N TYR A 115 9.53 5.06 8.77
CA TYR A 115 9.13 3.70 9.12
C TYR A 115 7.65 3.65 9.48
N TYR A 116 7.07 2.47 9.32
CA TYR A 116 5.72 2.16 9.78
C TYR A 116 5.80 1.09 10.87
N TYR A 117 5.08 1.33 11.96
CA TYR A 117 4.95 0.39 13.06
C TYR A 117 3.46 0.14 13.34
N ASN A 118 3.06 -1.12 13.29
CA ASN A 118 1.73 -1.56 13.73
C ASN A 118 1.83 -2.14 15.14
N PHE A 119 1.97 -1.28 16.14
CA PHE A 119 2.06 -1.72 17.53
C PHE A 119 0.82 -2.56 17.91
N ALA A 120 1.05 -3.56 18.74
CA ALA A 120 0.01 -4.42 19.31
C ALA A 120 0.06 -4.25 20.82
N THR A 121 -1.10 -4.14 21.46
CA THR A 121 -1.18 -4.35 22.90
C THR A 121 -0.96 -5.84 23.22
N TYR A 122 -0.76 -6.17 24.48
CA TYR A 122 -0.65 -7.57 24.88
C TYR A 122 -1.93 -8.36 24.58
N ASP A 123 -3.09 -7.71 24.70
CA ASP A 123 -4.40 -8.30 24.37
C ASP A 123 -4.55 -8.58 22.87
N ASP A 124 -3.97 -7.72 22.02
CA ASP A 124 -3.94 -7.90 20.56
C ASP A 124 -2.96 -8.98 20.08
N LEU A 125 -2.09 -9.49 20.96
CA LEU A 125 -1.06 -10.45 20.58
C LEU A 125 -1.65 -11.81 20.21
N ALA A 126 -2.54 -12.33 21.05
CA ALA A 126 -3.18 -13.64 20.84
C ALA A 126 -3.90 -13.77 19.48
N PRO A 127 -4.72 -12.81 19.01
CA PRO A 127 -5.31 -12.90 17.68
C PRO A 127 -4.29 -12.74 16.55
N ARG A 128 -3.22 -11.95 16.72
CA ARG A 128 -2.17 -11.74 15.70
C ARG A 128 -1.21 -12.92 15.55
N MET A 129 -1.05 -13.73 16.60
CA MET A 129 -0.25 -14.95 16.56
C MET A 129 -0.93 -16.10 15.80
N LYS A 130 -2.22 -15.98 15.48
CA LYS A 130 -2.90 -16.98 14.66
C LYS A 130 -2.28 -16.98 13.26
N PRO A 131 -1.82 -18.14 12.75
CA PRO A 131 -1.26 -18.20 11.41
C PRO A 131 -2.30 -17.72 10.39
N PRO A 132 -1.89 -16.96 9.35
CA PRO A 132 -2.80 -16.55 8.30
C PRO A 132 -3.48 -17.77 7.70
N LYS A 133 -4.78 -17.65 7.36
CA LYS A 133 -5.58 -18.75 6.80
C LYS A 133 -4.80 -19.41 5.66
N LEU A 134 -4.45 -20.69 5.86
CA LEU A 134 -3.79 -21.50 4.84
C LEU A 134 -4.71 -21.63 3.64
N LEU A 135 -4.18 -21.41 2.44
CA LEU A 135 -4.84 -21.76 1.18
C LEU A 135 -4.82 -23.29 1.03
N ILE A 136 -5.70 -23.99 1.76
CA ILE A 136 -5.99 -25.39 1.43
C ILE A 136 -6.91 -25.32 0.21
N GLY A 137 -6.33 -25.41 -0.98
CA GLY A 137 -7.09 -25.78 -2.16
C GLY A 137 -7.79 -27.11 -1.86
N LYS A 138 -9.11 -27.16 -2.02
CA LYS A 138 -9.78 -28.47 -2.08
C LYS A 138 -9.08 -29.29 -3.17
N ILE A 139 -8.52 -30.42 -2.76
CA ILE A 139 -8.11 -31.51 -3.66
C ILE A 139 -9.39 -32.10 -4.25
#